data_AF-A0A0F9ERU1-F1
#
_entry.id   AF-A0A0F9ERU1-F1
#
_cell.length_a   1.000
_cell.length_b   1.000
_cell.length_c   1.000
_cell.angle_alpha   90.00
_cell.angle_beta   90.00
_cell.angle_gamma   90.00
#
_symmetry.space_group_name_H-M   'P 1'
#
loop_
_entity.id
_entity.type
_entity.pdbx_description
1 polymer ?
#
loop_
_entity_poly.entity_id
_entity_poly.type
_entity_poly.pdbx_seq_one_letter_code
_entity_poly.pdbx_strand_id
1 'polypeptide(L)' 'MQDANGNEIRMNDRVIVKYAGKMVEGRVATIDESQPCVKVKVGQRIHKMVRPFELQGITH' A
#
# COMPACT_ATOMS: atom_id res chain seq x y z
N MET A 1 -1.64 9.96 -5.83
CA MET A 1 -0.33 9.25 -5.78
C MET A 1 -0.31 8.03 -6.71
N GLN A 2 0.85 7.61 -7.23
CA GLN A 2 0.99 6.46 -8.14
C GLN A 2 2.02 5.41 -7.68
N ASP A 3 1.83 4.15 -8.07
CA ASP A 3 2.77 3.04 -7.85
C ASP A 3 3.93 3.04 -8.86
N ALA A 4 4.78 2.00 -8.83
CA ALA A 4 5.89 1.83 -9.77
C ALA A 4 5.45 1.65 -11.24
N ASN A 5 4.19 1.26 -11.49
CA ASN A 5 3.64 1.01 -12.82
C ASN A 5 2.80 2.19 -13.33
N GLY A 6 2.71 3.28 -12.58
CA GLY A 6 1.87 4.44 -12.90
C GLY A 6 0.39 4.25 -12.54
N ASN A 7 0.02 3.17 -11.85
CA ASN A 7 -1.35 2.96 -11.36
C ASN A 7 -1.64 3.96 -10.25
N GLU A 8 -2.81 4.57 -10.27
CA GLU A 8 -3.27 5.44 -9.20
C GLU A 8 -3.51 4.62 -7.92
N ILE A 9 -2.97 5.09 -6.80
CA ILE A 9 -3.22 4.50 -5.47
C ILE A 9 -4.32 5.32 -4.80
N ARG A 10 -5.38 4.64 -4.36
CA ARG A 10 -6.53 5.25 -3.68
C ARG A 10 -6.72 4.66 -2.29
N MET A 11 -7.41 5.41 -1.44
CA MET A 11 -7.83 4.89 -0.15
C MET A 11 -8.76 3.69 -0.34
N ASN A 12 -8.60 2.69 0.52
CA ASN A 12 -9.30 1.40 0.50
C ASN A 12 -8.93 0.43 -0.64
N ASP A 13 -8.01 0.79 -1.55
CA ASP A 13 -7.49 -0.13 -2.55
C ASP A 13 -6.89 -1.38 -1.88
N ARG A 14 -7.13 -2.54 -2.49
CA ARG A 14 -6.43 -3.78 -2.16
C ARG A 14 -5.06 -3.76 -2.82
N VAL A 15 -4.03 -4.07 -2.04
CA VAL A 15 -2.64 -4.02 -2.49
C VAL A 15 -1.87 -5.21 -1.92
N ILE A 16 -0.83 -5.64 -2.61
CA ILE A 16 0.12 -6.63 -2.13
C ILE A 16 1.40 -5.90 -1.69
N VAL A 17 1.87 -6.20 -0.48
CA VAL A 17 3.09 -5.60 0.10
C VAL A 17 3.99 -6.66 0.71
N LYS A 18 5.30 -6.41 0.74
CA LYS A 18 6.25 -7.26 1.45
C LYS A 18 6.21 -6.98 2.96
N TYR A 19 5.84 -7.95 3.77
CA TYR A 19 5.85 -7.88 5.24
C TYR A 19 6.54 -9.12 5.82
N ALA A 20 7.52 -8.92 6.71
CA ALA A 20 8.30 -10.01 7.32
C ALA A 20 8.85 -11.03 6.29
N GLY A 21 9.34 -10.53 5.15
CA GLY A 21 9.90 -11.36 4.07
C GLY A 21 8.86 -12.03 3.15
N LYS A 22 7.56 -11.93 3.45
CA LYS A 22 6.47 -12.54 2.68
C LYS A 22 5.65 -11.49 1.95
N MET A 23 5.09 -11.83 0.79
CA MET A 23 4.09 -11.01 0.12
C MET A 23 2.74 -11.25 0.77
N VAL A 24 2.07 -10.18 1.20
CA VAL A 24 0.78 -10.25 1.91
C VAL A 24 -0.19 -9.23 1.31
N GLU A 25 -1.46 -9.60 1.24
CA GLU A 25 -2.52 -8.67 0.88
C GLU A 25 -2.79 -7.71 2.05
N GLY A 26 -2.99 -6.44 1.71
CA GLY A 26 -3.42 -5.41 2.62
C GLY A 26 -4.36 -4.44 1.93
N ARG A 27 -4.80 -3.43 2.69
CA ARG A 27 -5.67 -2.38 2.21
C ARG A 27 -5.08 -1.01 2.52
N VAL A 28 -5.12 -0.09 1.56
CA VAL A 28 -4.67 1.29 1.79
C VAL A 28 -5.57 1.97 2.81
N ALA A 29 -4.99 2.41 3.92
CA ALA A 29 -5.69 3.10 5.00
C ALA A 29 -5.49 4.61 4.97
N THR A 30 -4.31 5.08 4.54
CA THR A 30 -3.98 6.51 4.47
C THR A 30 -2.93 6.72 3.40
N ILE A 31 -3.00 7.86 2.71
CA ILE A 31 -2.01 8.29 1.71
C ILE A 31 -1.46 9.63 2.22
N ASP A 32 -0.14 9.72 2.38
CA ASP A 32 0.54 10.97 2.73
C ASP A 32 1.23 11.50 1.47
N GLU A 33 0.72 12.61 0.93
CA GLU A 33 1.29 13.23 -0.27
C GLU A 33 2.44 14.20 0.05
N SER A 34 2.57 14.65 1.31
CA SER A 34 3.68 15.52 1.74
C SER A 34 4.97 14.73 1.87
N GLN A 35 4.87 13.47 2.30
CA GLN A 35 5.96 12.50 2.27
C GLN A 35 5.46 11.26 1.54
N PRO A 36 5.92 10.95 0.32
CA PRO A 36 5.31 9.95 -0.54
C PRO A 36 5.39 8.56 0.09
N CYS A 37 4.35 8.24 0.84
CA CYS A 37 4.21 7.09 1.72
C CYS A 37 2.73 6.73 1.83
N VAL A 38 2.46 5.44 1.96
CA VAL A 38 1.13 4.87 2.07
C VAL A 38 1.07 4.02 3.32
N LYS A 39 0.05 4.23 4.14
CA LYS A 39 -0.25 3.37 5.28
C LYS A 39 -1.12 2.23 4.81
N VAL A 40 -0.59 1.01 4.83
CA VAL A 40 -1.31 -0.20 4.45
C VAL A 40 -1.71 -0.97 5.71
N LYS A 41 -2.99 -1.31 5.80
CA LYS A 41 -3.54 -2.21 6.82
C LYS A 41 -3.39 -3.65 6.34
N VAL A 42 -2.61 -4.44 7.06
CA VAL A 42 -2.40 -5.87 6.80
C VAL A 42 -3.12 -6.66 7.90
N GLY A 43 -4.14 -7.44 7.52
CA GLY A 43 -5.00 -8.12 8.49
C GLY A 43 -5.79 -7.15 9.39
N GLN A 44 -6.06 -7.56 10.63
CA GLN A 44 -6.98 -6.80 11.50
C GLN A 44 -6.34 -5.65 12.28
N ARG A 45 -5.03 -5.70 12.57
CA ARG A 45 -4.37 -4.77 13.50
C ARG A 45 -3.03 -4.20 13.03
N ILE A 46 -2.45 -4.71 11.94
CA ILE A 46 -1.11 -4.30 11.53
C ILE A 46 -1.22 -3.15 10.54
N HIS A 47 -0.53 -2.05 10.83
CA HIS A 47 -0.37 -0.94 9.91
C HIS A 47 1.10 -0.81 9.55
N LYS A 48 1.42 -0.83 8.26
CA LYS A 48 2.78 -0.64 7.75
C LYS A 48 2.82 0.62 6.90
N MET A 49 3.78 1.50 7.16
CA MET A 49 4.13 2.58 6.24
C MET A 49 5.02 2.01 5.13
N VAL A 50 4.64 2.24 3.88
CA VAL A 50 5.37 1.75 2.69
C VAL A 50 5.47 2.85 1.65
N ARG A 51 6.50 2.79 0.82
CA ARG A 51 6.62 3.67 -0.33
C ARG A 51 5.67 3.21 -1.45
N PRO A 52 5.24 4.12 -2.35
CA PRO A 52 4.30 3.78 -3.41
C PRO A 52 4.82 2.69 -4.35
N PHE A 53 6.13 2.70 -4.65
CA PHE A 53 6.78 1.70 -5.49
C PHE A 53 6.87 0.30 -4.84
N GLU A 54 6.64 0.18 -3.53
CA GLU A 54 6.60 -1.11 -2.84
C GLU A 54 5.24 -1.80 -2.93
N LEU A 55 4.22 -1.10 -3.44
CA LEU A 55 2.88 -1.64 -3.66
C LEU A 55 2.84 -2.41 -4.99
N GLN A 56 2.17 -3.55 -4.99
CA GLN A 56 1.95 -4.38 -6.17
C GLN A 56 0.50 -4.85 -6.23
N GLY A 57 0.01 -5.22 -7.42
CA GLY A 57 -1.31 -5.83 -7.57
C GLY A 57 -2.47 -4.97 -7.07
N ILE A 58 -2.40 -3.66 -7.33
CA ILE A 58 -3.44 -2.70 -6.90
C ILE A 58 -4.77 -3.05 -7.55
N THR A 59 -5.81 -3.19 -6.74
CA THR A 59 -7.19 -3.44 -7.17
C THR A 59 -8.13 -2.45 -6.46
N HIS A 60 -8.98 -1.78 -7.24
CA HIS A 60 -9.94 -0.77 -6.77
C HIS A 60 -11.24 -1.38 -6.20
#